data_AF-A0A9E2XSH2-F1
#
_entry.id   AF-A0A9E2XSH2-F1
#
_cell.length_a   1.000
_cell.length_b   1.000
_cell.length_c   1.000
_cell.angle_alpha   90.00
_cell.angle_beta   90.00
_cell.angle_gamma   90.00
#
_symmetry.space_group_name_H-M   'P 1'
#
loop_
_entity.id
_entity.type
_entity.pdbx_description
1 polymer ?
#
loop_
_entity_poly.entity_id
_entity_poly.type
_entity_poly.pdbx_seq_one_letter_code
_entity_poly.pdbx_strand_id
1 'polypeptide(L)'
;MKQIAAPLILSVSLLAGLAQADGINAGIELQEKVSLADIGLPGYPGAVQVHEGKDGKEDKGAFSLNLWGGSFGMKLSILKYRSADSIEQVGQFYREAMGRYGKVLDCSMTAPSDDDKSEKKSIALHCSKDDVKAGKLVIKVGKDDKHFRMVALERQAKGVEFQLLNLAISSE
;
A
#
# COMPACT_ATOMS: atom_id res chain seq x y z
N MET A 1 -72.25 18.77 -11.00
CA MET A 1 -72.02 18.39 -9.59
C MET A 1 -71.50 16.96 -9.61
N LYS A 2 -70.18 16.74 -9.71
CA LYS A 2 -69.20 16.58 -8.61
C LYS A 2 -69.48 15.32 -7.76
N GLN A 3 -68.86 14.20 -8.13
CA GLN A 3 -68.47 13.15 -7.18
C GLN A 3 -67.02 12.76 -7.45
N ILE A 4 -66.26 12.72 -6.35
CA ILE A 4 -64.81 12.59 -6.27
C ILE A 4 -64.55 11.15 -5.85
N ALA A 5 -63.89 10.36 -6.69
CA ALA A 5 -63.30 9.10 -6.29
C ALA A 5 -61.82 9.35 -5.98
N ALA A 6 -61.46 9.31 -4.70
CA ALA A 6 -60.08 9.40 -4.25
C ALA A 6 -59.49 7.98 -4.09
N PRO A 7 -58.37 7.65 -4.73
CA PRO A 7 -57.60 6.49 -4.33
C PRO A 7 -56.74 6.86 -3.12
N LEU A 8 -56.92 6.16 -2.00
CA LEU A 8 -55.96 6.13 -0.90
C LEU A 8 -54.68 5.45 -1.40
N ILE A 9 -53.66 6.24 -1.73
CA ILE A 9 -52.31 5.73 -1.94
C ILE A 9 -51.66 5.62 -0.56
N LEU A 10 -51.59 4.41 -0.02
CA LEU A 10 -50.85 4.11 1.20
C LEU A 10 -49.35 4.10 0.87
N SER A 11 -48.73 5.28 0.87
CA SER A 11 -47.28 5.40 0.74
C SER A 11 -46.62 4.96 2.05
N VAL A 12 -46.16 3.71 2.10
CA VAL A 12 -45.26 3.21 3.15
C VAL A 12 -43.89 3.82 2.91
N SER A 13 -43.62 4.96 3.54
CA SER A 13 -42.28 5.53 3.60
C SER A 13 -41.48 4.74 4.64
N LEU A 14 -40.66 3.80 4.16
CA LEU A 14 -39.63 3.16 4.98
C LEU A 14 -38.58 4.23 5.31
N LEU A 15 -38.73 4.88 6.47
CA LEU A 15 -37.70 5.76 7.03
C LEU A 15 -36.53 4.87 7.46
N ALA A 16 -35.60 4.64 6.55
CA ALA A 16 -34.26 4.21 6.90
C ALA A 16 -33.64 5.35 7.73
N GLY A 17 -33.63 5.18 9.05
CA GLY A 17 -33.01 6.12 9.97
C GLY A 17 -31.51 6.16 9.72
N LEU A 18 -31.05 7.13 8.94
CA LEU A 18 -29.67 7.58 9.02
C LEU A 18 -29.55 8.37 10.32
N ALA A 19 -28.98 7.75 11.35
CA ALA A 19 -28.52 8.49 12.51
C ALA A 19 -27.43 9.45 12.04
N GLN A 20 -27.78 10.72 11.86
CA GLN A 20 -26.83 11.79 11.62
C GLN A 20 -26.17 12.10 12.96
N ALA A 21 -24.97 11.57 13.16
CA ALA A 21 -24.08 12.08 14.19
C ALA A 21 -23.42 13.34 13.63
N ASP A 22 -23.66 14.50 14.25
CA ASP A 22 -22.76 15.65 14.13
C ASP A 22 -21.41 15.23 14.72
N GLY A 23 -20.51 14.76 13.85
CA GLY A 23 -19.30 14.09 14.27
C GLY A 23 -18.35 13.86 13.09
N ILE A 24 -17.05 13.88 13.38
CA ILE A 24 -15.97 13.67 12.42
C ILE A 24 -16.25 12.40 11.60
N ASN A 25 -16.42 12.51 10.28
CA ASN A 25 -16.51 11.35 9.40
C ASN A 25 -15.15 10.67 9.36
N ALA A 26 -15.06 9.48 9.95
CA ALA A 26 -13.84 8.69 10.00
C ALA A 26 -14.15 7.20 9.77
N GLY A 27 -13.17 6.47 9.23
CA GLY A 27 -13.32 5.04 8.97
C GLY A 27 -12.00 4.33 8.69
N ILE A 28 -12.05 3.00 8.77
CA ILE A 28 -10.97 2.08 8.45
C ILE A 28 -11.56 1.01 7.53
N GLU A 29 -10.91 0.74 6.41
CA GLU A 29 -11.32 -0.28 5.47
C GLU A 29 -10.15 -1.19 5.11
N LEU A 30 -10.34 -2.50 5.27
CA LEU A 30 -9.39 -3.53 4.86
C LEU A 30 -9.96 -4.29 3.66
N GLN A 31 -9.19 -4.34 2.58
CA GLN A 31 -9.54 -5.06 1.36
C GLN A 31 -8.48 -6.11 1.04
N GLU A 32 -8.90 -7.34 0.75
CA GLU A 32 -7.99 -8.45 0.39
C GLU A 32 -7.70 -8.50 -1.11
N LYS A 33 -8.35 -7.64 -1.90
CA LYS A 33 -8.12 -7.51 -3.33
C LYS A 33 -7.27 -6.27 -3.59
N VAL A 34 -6.03 -6.47 -4.00
CA VAL A 34 -5.11 -5.43 -4.47
C VAL A 34 -4.60 -5.79 -5.84
N SER A 35 -4.41 -4.80 -6.69
CA SER A 35 -3.87 -4.98 -8.03
C SER A 35 -2.52 -4.27 -8.20
N LEU A 36 -1.77 -4.64 -9.24
CA LEU A 36 -0.56 -3.91 -9.62
C LEU A 36 -0.83 -2.43 -9.93
N ALA A 37 -2.07 -2.07 -10.31
CA ALA A 37 -2.45 -0.68 -10.53
C ALA A 37 -2.50 0.13 -9.22
N ASP A 38 -2.96 -0.47 -8.12
CA ASP A 38 -2.95 0.16 -6.78
C ASP A 38 -1.53 0.43 -6.28
N ILE A 39 -0.60 -0.47 -6.61
CA ILE A 39 0.82 -0.31 -6.32
C ILE A 39 1.47 0.73 -7.26
N GLY A 40 1.09 0.73 -8.53
CA GLY A 40 1.73 1.53 -9.57
C GLY A 40 3.10 0.98 -10.01
N LEU A 41 3.43 -0.28 -9.71
CA LEU A 41 4.62 -0.95 -10.21
C LEU A 41 4.22 -2.08 -11.17
N PRO A 42 5.01 -2.35 -12.22
CA PRO A 42 4.75 -3.50 -13.07
C PRO A 42 4.99 -4.80 -12.31
N GLY A 43 4.28 -5.86 -12.70
CA GLY A 43 4.57 -7.20 -12.20
C GLY A 43 5.87 -7.74 -12.79
N TYR A 44 6.67 -8.42 -11.97
CA TYR A 44 7.88 -9.08 -12.45
C TYR A 44 7.52 -10.29 -13.35
N PRO A 45 8.12 -10.44 -14.54
CA PRO A 45 7.84 -11.56 -15.45
C PRO A 45 8.07 -12.91 -14.78
N GLY A 46 7.10 -13.82 -14.88
CA GLY A 46 7.20 -15.17 -14.30
C GLY A 46 7.07 -15.25 -12.78
N ALA A 47 6.90 -14.11 -12.08
CA ALA A 47 6.59 -14.14 -10.66
C ALA A 47 5.16 -14.64 -10.41
N VAL A 48 4.98 -15.39 -9.33
CA VAL A 48 3.69 -15.91 -8.89
C VAL A 48 3.28 -15.18 -7.63
N GLN A 49 2.04 -14.70 -7.57
CA GLN A 49 1.51 -14.08 -6.38
C GLN A 49 1.41 -15.12 -5.26
N VAL A 50 1.91 -14.77 -4.08
CA VAL A 50 1.73 -15.61 -2.89
C VAL A 50 0.29 -15.41 -2.43
N HIS A 51 -0.48 -16.49 -2.34
CA HIS A 51 -1.82 -16.49 -1.77
C HIS A 51 -1.79 -17.17 -0.40
N GLU A 52 -2.76 -16.87 0.46
CA GLU A 52 -2.89 -17.55 1.75
C GLU A 52 -2.99 -19.08 1.54
N GLY A 53 -2.13 -19.84 2.21
CA GLY A 53 -2.22 -21.29 2.28
C GLY A 53 -3.47 -21.77 3.01
N LYS A 54 -4.01 -22.93 2.60
CA LYS A 54 -5.21 -23.56 3.17
C LYS A 54 -5.08 -23.95 4.65
N ASP A 55 -3.89 -23.85 5.24
CA ASP A 55 -3.56 -24.39 6.56
C ASP A 55 -3.53 -23.31 7.68
N GLY A 56 -4.04 -22.10 7.40
CA GLY A 56 -4.35 -21.09 8.43
C GLY A 56 -3.15 -20.52 9.19
N LYS A 57 -1.92 -20.70 8.68
CA LYS A 57 -0.67 -20.22 9.29
C LYS A 57 0.17 -19.31 8.40
N GLU A 58 -0.43 -18.59 7.45
CA GLU A 58 0.35 -17.78 6.50
C GLU A 58 -0.12 -16.32 6.40
N ASP A 59 0.87 -15.45 6.19
CA ASP A 59 0.74 -14.01 5.99
C ASP A 59 -0.18 -13.67 4.81
N LYS A 60 -1.04 -12.66 4.98
CA LYS A 60 -1.92 -12.14 3.93
C LYS A 60 -1.10 -11.77 2.68
N GLY A 61 -1.30 -12.50 1.59
CA GLY A 61 -0.53 -12.36 0.35
C GLY A 61 -0.78 -11.06 -0.44
N ALA A 62 -1.89 -10.38 -0.17
CA ALA A 62 -2.23 -9.08 -0.71
C ALA A 62 -3.25 -8.39 0.19
N PHE A 63 -3.07 -7.12 0.47
CA PHE A 63 -4.09 -6.33 1.17
C PHE A 63 -3.93 -4.83 0.94
N SER A 64 -5.04 -4.12 0.98
CA SER A 64 -5.08 -2.67 1.06
C SER A 64 -5.77 -2.24 2.35
N LEU A 65 -5.16 -1.28 3.03
CA LEU A 65 -5.68 -0.66 4.23
C LEU A 65 -5.91 0.84 3.94
N ASN A 66 -7.15 1.29 4.08
CA ASN A 66 -7.52 2.69 3.95
C ASN A 66 -7.96 3.22 5.32
N LEU A 67 -7.43 4.37 5.71
CA LEU A 67 -7.86 5.11 6.90
C LEU A 67 -8.23 6.53 6.48
N TRP A 68 -9.37 7.03 6.94
CA TRP A 68 -9.79 8.41 6.66
C TRP A 68 -10.47 9.03 7.87
N GLY A 69 -10.45 10.35 7.95
CA GLY A 69 -10.97 11.11 9.07
C GLY A 69 -10.93 12.62 8.81
N GLY A 70 -12.08 13.27 8.63
CA GLY A 70 -12.11 14.69 8.26
C GLY A 70 -11.37 14.94 6.94
N SER A 71 -10.34 15.78 6.94
CA SER A 71 -9.46 16.04 5.77
C SER A 71 -8.27 15.09 5.65
N PHE A 72 -8.11 14.16 6.60
CA PHE A 72 -7.03 13.18 6.60
C PHE A 72 -7.43 11.93 5.81
N GLY A 73 -6.48 11.40 5.02
CA GLY A 73 -6.60 10.12 4.33
C GLY A 73 -5.26 9.39 4.24
N MET A 74 -5.27 8.08 4.41
CA MET A 74 -4.12 7.20 4.22
C MET A 74 -4.55 5.96 3.44
N LYS A 75 -3.78 5.61 2.40
CA LYS A 75 -3.92 4.35 1.67
C LYS A 75 -2.59 3.61 1.69
N LEU A 76 -2.63 2.38 2.18
CA LEU A 76 -1.57 1.39 2.06
C LEU A 76 -2.05 0.27 1.13
N SER A 77 -1.21 -0.13 0.19
CA SER A 77 -1.47 -1.27 -0.71
C SER A 77 -0.24 -2.15 -0.78
N ILE A 78 -0.40 -3.45 -0.57
CA ILE A 78 0.69 -4.42 -0.53
C ILE A 78 0.35 -5.64 -1.40
N LEU A 79 1.32 -6.09 -2.19
CA LEU A 79 1.31 -7.35 -2.93
C LEU A 79 2.56 -8.16 -2.63
N LYS A 80 2.38 -9.46 -2.37
CA LYS A 80 3.46 -10.40 -2.12
C LYS A 80 3.60 -11.39 -3.28
N TYR A 81 4.83 -11.59 -3.73
CA TYR A 81 5.18 -12.44 -4.87
C TYR A 81 6.39 -13.32 -4.57
N ARG A 82 6.53 -14.38 -5.36
CA ARG A 82 7.72 -15.23 -5.43
C ARG A 82 8.22 -15.34 -6.86
N SER A 83 9.53 -15.36 -7.04
CA SER A 83 10.20 -15.71 -8.29
C SER A 83 11.30 -16.74 -8.04
N ALA A 84 11.60 -17.57 -9.05
CA ALA A 84 12.73 -18.48 -9.04
C ALA A 84 14.06 -17.78 -9.35
N ASP A 85 13.99 -16.56 -9.90
CA ASP A 85 15.16 -15.76 -10.25
C ASP A 85 15.91 -15.23 -9.02
N SER A 86 17.13 -14.71 -9.23
CA SER A 86 17.95 -14.18 -8.14
C SER A 86 17.41 -12.84 -7.61
N ILE A 87 17.73 -12.53 -6.34
CA ILE A 87 17.39 -11.25 -5.72
C ILE A 87 17.99 -10.06 -6.48
N GLU A 88 19.16 -10.26 -7.11
CA GLU A 88 19.84 -9.24 -7.92
C GLU A 88 19.07 -8.94 -9.21
N GLN A 89 18.56 -9.99 -9.90
CA GLN A 89 17.78 -9.84 -11.12
C GLN A 89 16.46 -9.12 -10.86
N VAL A 90 15.70 -9.57 -9.86
CA VAL A 90 14.43 -8.96 -9.48
C VAL A 90 14.64 -7.54 -8.94
N GLY A 91 15.69 -7.33 -8.13
CA GLY A 91 16.05 -6.01 -7.62
C GLY A 91 16.40 -5.01 -8.72
N GLN A 92 17.17 -5.44 -9.73
CA GLN A 92 17.52 -4.58 -10.86
C GLN A 92 16.29 -4.15 -11.66
N PHE A 93 15.40 -5.08 -11.98
CA PHE A 93 14.13 -4.80 -12.64
C PHE A 93 13.35 -3.70 -11.91
N TYR A 94 13.22 -3.80 -10.58
CA TYR A 94 12.46 -2.82 -9.82
C TYR A 94 13.18 -1.49 -9.68
N ARG A 95 14.52 -1.43 -9.63
CA ARG A 95 15.25 -0.14 -9.67
C ARG A 95 14.92 0.63 -10.95
N GLU A 96 14.93 -0.04 -12.09
CA GLU A 96 14.61 0.55 -13.38
C GLU A 96 13.14 0.99 -13.43
N ALA A 97 12.22 0.11 -13.03
CA ALA A 97 10.78 0.40 -13.02
C ALA A 97 10.42 1.55 -12.08
N MET A 98 11.12 1.69 -10.95
CA MET A 98 10.90 2.74 -9.96
C MET A 98 11.50 4.09 -10.38
N GLY A 99 12.50 4.11 -11.27
CA GLY A 99 13.15 5.34 -11.73
C GLY A 99 12.19 6.37 -12.35
N ARG A 100 11.06 5.92 -12.93
CA ARG A 100 10.00 6.80 -13.44
C ARG A 100 9.32 7.66 -12.36
N TYR A 101 9.48 7.30 -11.08
CA TYR A 101 8.88 7.99 -9.93
C TYR A 101 9.85 8.91 -9.21
N GLY A 102 11.11 8.98 -9.64
CA GLY A 102 12.12 9.87 -9.07
C GLY A 102 13.39 9.14 -8.64
N LYS A 103 14.13 9.76 -7.72
CA LYS A 103 15.40 9.21 -7.20
C LYS A 103 15.12 7.94 -6.39
N VAL A 104 15.65 6.82 -6.88
CA VAL A 104 15.56 5.53 -6.20
C VAL A 104 16.61 5.46 -5.08
N LEU A 105 16.18 5.01 -3.91
CA LEU A 105 17.01 4.76 -2.74
C LEU A 105 17.17 3.25 -2.56
N ASP A 106 18.42 2.79 -2.44
CA ASP A 106 18.74 1.41 -2.06
C ASP A 106 19.13 1.42 -0.58
N CYS A 107 18.29 0.82 0.26
CA CYS A 107 18.43 0.79 1.72
C CYS A 107 19.09 -0.50 2.23
N SER A 108 19.74 -1.26 1.35
CA SER A 108 20.24 -2.62 1.63
C SER A 108 21.70 -2.66 2.08
N MET A 109 22.42 -1.57 1.82
CA MET A 109 23.73 -1.32 2.43
C MET A 109 23.50 -0.40 3.62
N THR A 110 24.26 -0.63 4.69
CA THR A 110 24.27 0.20 5.92
C THR A 110 24.05 1.65 5.53
N ALA A 111 22.96 2.24 6.02
CA ALA A 111 22.79 3.69 5.94
C ALA A 111 24.13 4.30 6.36
N PRO A 112 24.72 5.24 5.60
CA PRO A 112 25.97 5.86 6.01
C PRO A 112 25.81 6.27 7.48
N SER A 113 26.74 5.81 8.31
CA SER A 113 26.78 6.11 9.74
C SER A 113 26.50 7.58 9.95
N ASP A 114 25.74 7.89 11.01
CA ASP A 114 25.20 9.18 11.43
C ASP A 114 26.26 10.33 11.57
N ASP A 115 27.05 10.62 10.53
CA ASP A 115 28.02 11.72 10.45
C ASP A 115 27.55 12.85 9.53
N ASP A 116 26.36 12.75 8.95
CA ASP A 116 25.62 13.92 8.47
C ASP A 116 24.57 14.29 9.52
N LYS A 117 25.04 14.95 10.58
CA LYS A 117 24.22 15.90 11.35
C LYS A 117 23.83 17.07 10.46
N SER A 118 23.05 16.83 9.41
CA SER A 118 22.21 17.86 8.85
C SER A 118 20.95 17.86 9.69
N GLU A 119 20.96 18.68 10.74
CA GLU A 119 19.77 19.28 11.33
C GLU A 119 18.99 20.02 10.23
N LYS A 120 18.33 19.26 9.36
CA LYS A 120 17.27 19.76 8.50
C LYS A 120 16.17 18.75 8.58
N LYS A 121 15.06 19.25 9.10
CA LYS A 121 13.67 18.81 9.01
C LYS A 121 13.27 18.57 7.54
N SER A 122 14.04 17.74 6.84
CA SER A 122 13.94 17.55 5.41
C SER A 122 12.84 16.54 5.18
N ILE A 123 11.83 16.98 4.42
CA ILE A 123 10.67 16.20 3.97
C ILE A 123 11.12 15.06 3.01
N ALA A 124 12.41 14.80 2.85
CA ALA A 124 12.92 13.81 1.92
C ALA A 124 12.64 12.39 2.41
N LEU A 125 12.46 11.46 1.47
CA LEU A 125 12.38 10.03 1.77
C LEU A 125 13.73 9.52 2.28
N HIS A 126 13.73 8.74 3.37
CA HIS A 126 14.95 8.22 4.01
C HIS A 126 14.92 6.70 4.17
N CYS A 127 16.11 6.10 4.31
CA CYS A 127 16.26 4.71 4.75
C CYS A 127 16.18 4.66 6.28
N SER A 128 15.39 3.71 6.79
CA SER A 128 15.21 3.47 8.22
C SER A 128 16.21 2.43 8.70
N LYS A 129 16.61 2.49 9.98
CA LYS A 129 17.56 1.53 10.56
C LYS A 129 17.06 0.07 10.49
N ASP A 130 15.75 -0.13 10.41
CA ASP A 130 15.13 -1.46 10.26
C ASP A 130 15.17 -2.05 8.83
N ASP A 131 15.55 -1.23 7.84
CA ASP A 131 15.62 -1.64 6.43
C ASP A 131 16.87 -2.51 6.13
N VAL A 132 17.87 -2.49 7.01
CA VAL A 132 19.16 -3.18 6.82
C VAL A 132 19.12 -4.56 7.50
N LYS A 133 18.96 -5.63 6.73
CA LYS A 133 19.04 -7.03 7.22
C LYS A 133 19.80 -7.90 6.22
N ALA A 134 20.66 -8.80 6.72
CA ALA A 134 21.41 -9.72 5.88
C ALA A 134 20.46 -10.57 5.01
N GLY A 135 20.75 -10.65 3.70
CA GLY A 135 19.92 -11.39 2.74
C GLY A 135 18.64 -10.68 2.30
N LYS A 136 18.42 -9.43 2.74
CA LYS A 136 17.31 -8.57 2.28
C LYS A 136 17.82 -7.43 1.41
N LEU A 137 16.98 -7.03 0.46
CA LEU A 137 17.18 -5.87 -0.40
C LEU A 137 15.93 -5.00 -0.28
N VAL A 138 16.09 -3.73 0.10
CA VAL A 138 14.98 -2.79 0.29
C VAL A 138 15.21 -1.58 -0.59
N ILE A 139 14.24 -1.28 -1.45
CA ILE A 139 14.31 -0.22 -2.44
C ILE A 139 13.12 0.71 -2.24
N LYS A 140 13.36 2.03 -2.15
CA LYS A 140 12.32 3.04 -1.97
C LYS A 140 12.37 4.10 -3.05
N VAL A 141 11.23 4.65 -3.44
CA VAL A 141 11.14 5.86 -4.30
C VAL A 141 9.92 6.67 -3.89
N GLY A 142 10.02 7.99 -3.91
CA GLY A 142 8.93 8.86 -3.49
C GLY A 142 9.41 10.28 -3.26
N LYS A 143 8.44 11.18 -3.08
CA LYS A 143 8.73 12.58 -2.77
C LYS A 143 9.19 12.74 -1.33
N ASP A 144 8.51 12.01 -0.44
CA ASP A 144 8.61 12.11 1.00
C ASP A 144 8.16 10.80 1.67
N ASP A 145 8.20 10.76 2.99
CA ASP A 145 7.76 9.63 3.82
C ASP A 145 6.22 9.45 3.85
N LYS A 146 5.45 10.35 3.25
CA LYS A 146 4.00 10.28 3.13
C LYS A 146 3.56 9.65 1.80
N HIS A 147 4.38 9.77 0.75
CA HIS A 147 4.06 9.31 -0.60
C HIS A 147 5.25 8.57 -1.21
N PHE A 148 5.29 7.26 -0.98
CA PHE A 148 6.38 6.43 -1.49
C PHE A 148 5.92 5.05 -1.93
N ARG A 149 6.73 4.47 -2.81
CA ARG A 149 6.70 3.07 -3.18
C ARG A 149 7.92 2.37 -2.62
N MET A 150 7.74 1.11 -2.26
CA MET A 150 8.77 0.29 -1.67
C MET A 150 8.74 -1.11 -2.28
N VAL A 151 9.92 -1.66 -2.51
CA VAL A 151 10.11 -3.06 -2.87
C VAL A 151 11.03 -3.67 -1.82
N ALA A 152 10.52 -4.65 -1.09
CA ALA A 152 11.29 -5.42 -0.13
C ALA A 152 11.47 -6.83 -0.67
N LEU A 153 12.71 -7.24 -0.90
CA LEU A 153 13.08 -8.56 -1.38
C LEU A 153 13.83 -9.33 -0.30
N GLU A 154 13.56 -10.62 -0.22
CA GLU A 154 14.20 -11.53 0.73
C GLU A 154 14.61 -12.80 0.00
N ARG A 155 15.89 -13.14 0.10
CA ARG A 155 16.43 -14.36 -0.49
C ARG A 155 15.77 -15.58 0.14
N GLN A 156 15.32 -16.51 -0.71
CA GLN A 156 14.77 -17.80 -0.31
C GLN A 156 15.68 -18.93 -0.78
N ALA A 157 15.45 -20.16 -0.29
CA ALA A 157 16.22 -21.32 -0.72
C ALA A 157 16.11 -21.59 -2.24
N LYS A 158 15.00 -21.21 -2.87
CA LYS A 158 14.71 -21.40 -4.30
C LYS A 158 14.26 -20.10 -4.97
N GLY A 159 15.12 -19.09 -4.97
CA GLY A 159 14.88 -17.80 -5.61
C GLY A 159 14.64 -16.68 -4.60
N VAL A 160 13.60 -15.88 -4.82
CA VAL A 160 13.32 -14.68 -4.02
C VAL A 160 11.83 -14.53 -3.76
N GLU A 161 11.52 -14.10 -2.55
CA GLU A 161 10.20 -13.60 -2.18
C GLU A 161 10.28 -12.09 -2.07
N PHE A 162 9.28 -11.38 -2.58
CA PHE A 162 9.29 -9.93 -2.56
C PHE A 162 7.91 -9.34 -2.36
N GLN A 163 7.89 -8.16 -1.75
CA GLN A 163 6.69 -7.38 -1.50
C GLN A 163 6.78 -6.06 -2.26
N LEU A 164 5.68 -5.69 -2.91
CA LEU A 164 5.49 -4.38 -3.52
C LEU A 164 4.53 -3.60 -2.65
N LEU A 165 4.89 -2.36 -2.34
CA LEU A 165 4.12 -1.50 -1.45
C LEU A 165 3.96 -0.12 -2.07
N ASN A 166 2.79 0.47 -1.89
CA ASN A 166 2.51 1.88 -2.13
C ASN A 166 1.83 2.48 -0.90
N LEU A 167 2.41 3.57 -0.38
CA LEU A 167 1.85 4.37 0.71
C LEU A 167 1.55 5.77 0.20
N ALA A 168 0.34 6.25 0.50
CA ALA A 168 -0.07 7.63 0.28
C ALA A 168 -0.79 8.16 1.52
N ILE A 169 -0.32 9.29 2.07
CA ILE A 169 -0.91 10.00 3.21
C ILE A 169 -1.23 11.43 2.78
N SER A 170 -2.51 11.75 2.74
CA SER A 170 -3.05 13.07 2.43
C SER A 170 -3.61 13.73 3.70
N SER A 171 -3.35 15.01 3.86
CA SER A 171 -3.93 15.87 4.89
C SER A 171 -4.02 17.28 4.32
N GLU A 172 -5.19 17.91 4.37
CA GLU A 172 -5.35 19.34 4.03
C GLU A 172 -4.72 20.26 5.09
#